data_AF-A0AAD8E240-F1
#
_entry.id   AF-A0AAD8E240-F1
#
_cell.length_a   1.000
_cell.length_b   1.000
_cell.length_c   1.000
_cell.angle_alpha   90.00
_cell.angle_beta   90.00
_cell.angle_gamma   90.00
#
_symmetry.space_group_name_H-M   'P 1'
#
loop_
_entity.id
_entity.type
_entity.pdbx_description
1 polymer ?
#
loop_
_entity_poly.entity_id
_entity_poly.type
_entity_poly.pdbx_seq_one_letter_code
_entity_poly.pdbx_strand_id
1 'polypeptide(L)'
;FRECKTFKRDVVIQDEYLHVTCRVNGEKIFKQYYAFVPNKPKIWNSQNIAEHTNTSYNLLLVGMDAVSRLNFHRQLPNTINTLNNLGMIELLGYNKVADEKFPNLVPLLTGQSTSELKKTCWLNNYETLDSCPWIWKNFHNSGFISGYGEDAADLSMFFYHNEGLSQKPTDYDITPFMKQADEDTGHKNTYVANLCLGNHMCLETLFDYISKFANSFKNYRKFGFFWSNSLTHDNLNYASLADNSYVRLIRQLDSSEVLTNTILILLSDHGLRNSKITEVNQGYLEDKLPHVFFIFPKTFEKMYPLAINNLKSNTHRLTTAFDIHKTLLDLTNPELKIDNQILRQRRFELQRENSTRAISLFLRVPESRTCKDAEIGLHYCTCLISKSISPTGKLVQDIGNGLVQYINSLLKKYTECSLLTLVEVRTARIEYSLVQWYEKTKEKYRSHYVVSVLTAPGNGLFEGIIAQTSNKGTYHIIGNVTRINTYGSENTCIDDYDIKYFCYCEDLIS
;
A
#
# COMPACT_ATOMS: atom_id res chain seq x y z
N PHE A 1 19.98 -18.32 17.78
CA PHE A 1 19.01 -18.65 18.85
C PHE A 1 19.73 -18.82 20.17
N ARG A 2 19.10 -18.47 21.30
CA ARG A 2 19.58 -18.86 22.64
C ARG A 2 19.31 -20.36 22.88
N GLU A 3 19.97 -20.95 23.86
CA GLU A 3 19.74 -22.35 24.25
C GLU A 3 18.28 -22.60 24.66
N CYS A 4 17.70 -23.72 24.22
CA CYS A 4 16.35 -24.11 24.57
C CYS A 4 16.24 -24.46 26.06
N LYS A 5 15.22 -23.93 26.74
CA LYS A 5 14.91 -24.24 28.14
C LYS A 5 13.76 -25.25 28.22
N THR A 6 13.98 -26.37 28.89
CA THR A 6 12.92 -27.36 29.16
C THR A 6 12.06 -26.92 30.34
N PHE A 7 10.74 -27.06 30.23
CA PHE A 7 9.78 -26.79 31.30
C PHE A 7 8.66 -27.84 31.29
N LYS A 8 7.94 -28.00 32.42
CA LYS A 8 6.86 -29.00 32.56
C LYS A 8 5.44 -28.44 32.59
N ARG A 9 5.25 -27.24 33.16
CA ARG A 9 3.93 -26.60 33.28
C ARG A 9 3.98 -25.18 32.76
N ASP A 10 4.77 -24.35 33.42
CA ASP A 10 4.91 -22.93 33.15
C ASP A 10 6.38 -22.53 32.99
N VAL A 11 6.59 -21.44 32.26
CA VAL A 11 7.89 -20.81 32.05
C VAL A 11 7.69 -19.31 31.90
N VAL A 12 8.56 -18.52 32.53
CA VAL A 12 8.55 -17.06 32.38
C VAL A 12 9.20 -16.69 31.05
N ILE A 13 8.49 -15.92 30.23
CA ILE A 13 8.97 -15.46 28.94
C ILE A 13 9.56 -14.05 29.07
N GLN A 14 10.81 -13.90 28.64
CA GLN A 14 11.52 -12.62 28.57
C GLN A 14 11.94 -12.27 27.13
N ASP A 15 11.91 -13.25 26.23
CA ASP A 15 12.28 -13.10 24.84
C ASP A 15 11.12 -12.54 24.02
N GLU A 16 11.44 -11.72 23.02
CA GLU A 16 10.46 -11.14 22.10
C GLU A 16 9.82 -12.22 21.23
N TYR A 17 10.62 -13.20 20.81
CA TYR A 17 10.22 -14.28 19.92
C TYR A 17 10.71 -15.62 20.44
N LEU A 18 9.88 -16.65 20.35
CA LEU A 18 10.26 -18.01 20.65
C LEU A 18 9.39 -19.02 19.89
N HIS A 19 9.84 -20.26 19.87
CA HIS A 19 8.97 -21.39 19.56
C HIS A 19 8.98 -22.39 20.72
N VAL A 20 7.86 -23.08 20.89
CA VAL A 20 7.70 -24.16 21.86
C VAL A 20 7.63 -25.47 21.09
N THR A 21 8.37 -26.48 21.53
CA THR A 21 8.21 -27.86 21.04
C THR A 21 7.79 -28.77 22.19
N CYS A 22 6.80 -29.64 21.96
CA CYS A 22 6.46 -30.71 22.88
C CYS A 22 6.85 -32.06 22.28
N ARG A 23 7.45 -32.93 23.10
CA ARG A 23 7.81 -34.29 22.72
C ARG A 23 7.21 -35.31 23.67
N VAL A 24 6.63 -36.38 23.13
CA VAL A 24 6.14 -37.54 23.87
C VAL A 24 6.88 -38.76 23.36
N ASN A 25 7.50 -39.54 24.25
CA ASN A 25 8.33 -40.71 23.90
C ASN A 25 9.41 -40.41 22.83
N GLY A 26 9.95 -39.19 22.83
CA GLY A 26 10.96 -38.74 21.85
C GLY A 26 10.40 -38.16 20.56
N GLU A 27 9.12 -38.36 20.25
CA GLU A 27 8.47 -37.84 19.04
C GLU A 27 7.93 -36.42 19.24
N LYS A 28 8.16 -35.52 18.28
CA LYS A 28 7.67 -34.14 18.31
C LYS A 28 6.20 -34.09 17.92
N ILE A 29 5.33 -33.85 18.91
CA ILE A 29 3.87 -33.81 18.71
C ILE A 29 3.31 -32.39 18.55
N PHE A 30 4.09 -31.37 18.91
CA PHE A 30 3.67 -29.96 18.85
C PHE A 30 4.87 -29.08 18.56
N LYS A 31 4.69 -28.11 17.67
CA LYS A 31 5.60 -26.99 17.46
C LYS A 31 4.78 -25.75 17.16
N GLN A 32 5.00 -24.68 17.92
CA GLN A 32 4.30 -23.41 17.70
C GLN A 32 5.21 -22.23 17.98
N TYR A 33 5.06 -21.19 17.18
CA TYR A 33 5.78 -19.93 17.30
C TYR A 33 4.93 -18.92 18.06
N TYR A 34 5.57 -18.12 18.92
CA TYR A 34 4.94 -17.08 19.72
C TYR A 34 5.75 -15.78 19.65
N ALA A 35 5.04 -14.69 19.37
CA ALA A 35 5.57 -13.34 19.42
C ALA A 35 5.01 -12.57 20.63
N PHE A 36 5.90 -11.82 21.27
CA PHE A 36 5.63 -11.01 22.45
C PHE A 36 6.21 -9.61 22.29
N VAL A 37 5.76 -8.68 23.13
CA VAL A 37 6.23 -7.29 23.15
C VAL A 37 6.74 -6.99 24.55
N PRO A 38 7.87 -7.58 24.97
CA PRO A 38 8.44 -7.36 26.28
C PRO A 38 9.02 -5.95 26.38
N ASN A 39 9.05 -5.41 27.59
CA ASN A 39 9.78 -4.17 27.86
C ASN A 39 11.29 -4.39 27.58
N LYS A 40 11.91 -3.56 26.73
CA LYS A 40 13.35 -3.59 26.44
C LYS A 40 14.07 -2.43 27.14
N PRO A 41 14.89 -2.68 28.18
CA PRO A 41 15.63 -1.62 28.90
C PRO A 41 16.46 -0.69 28.01
N LYS A 42 17.00 -1.21 26.90
CA LYS A 42 17.78 -0.42 25.94
C LYS A 42 16.99 0.71 25.27
N ILE A 43 15.68 0.53 25.06
CA ILE A 43 14.81 1.57 24.47
C ILE A 43 14.74 2.77 25.43
N TRP A 44 14.46 2.52 26.71
CA TRP A 44 14.34 3.55 27.74
C TRP A 44 15.62 4.33 28.01
N ASN A 45 16.78 3.68 27.90
CA ASN A 45 18.07 4.31 28.19
C ASN A 45 18.67 5.09 27.01
N SER A 46 18.16 4.89 25.79
CA SER A 46 18.71 5.50 24.57
C SER A 46 17.83 6.58 23.96
N GLN A 47 16.62 6.77 24.48
CA GLN A 47 15.60 7.62 23.87
C GLN A 47 14.95 8.56 24.88
N ASN A 48 14.67 9.80 24.46
CA ASN A 48 13.76 10.71 25.16
C ASN A 48 12.31 10.28 24.87
N ILE A 49 11.90 9.14 25.41
CA ILE A 49 10.53 8.62 25.24
C ILE A 49 9.56 9.56 25.94
N ALA A 50 8.58 10.05 25.20
CA ALA A 50 7.58 10.95 25.74
C ALA A 50 6.44 10.14 26.38
N GLU A 51 6.17 10.44 27.65
CA GLU A 51 4.96 9.98 28.33
C GLU A 51 3.72 10.60 27.69
N HIS A 52 2.59 9.90 27.81
CA HIS A 52 1.31 10.45 27.38
C HIS A 52 0.94 11.69 28.19
N THR A 53 0.69 12.79 27.47
CA THR A 53 -0.01 13.96 27.99
C THR A 53 -1.47 13.95 27.53
N ASN A 54 -2.31 14.83 28.10
CA ASN A 54 -3.70 15.01 27.68
C ASN A 54 -3.86 15.46 26.21
N THR A 55 -2.77 15.88 25.55
CA THR A 55 -2.75 16.33 24.15
C THR A 55 -2.03 15.33 23.23
N SER A 56 -1.51 14.22 23.77
CA SER A 56 -0.70 13.26 23.03
C SER A 56 -1.54 12.05 22.60
N TYR A 57 -1.55 11.79 21.29
CA TYR A 57 -2.29 10.67 20.70
C TYR A 57 -1.35 9.63 20.08
N ASN A 58 -1.71 8.37 20.25
CA ASN A 58 -1.08 7.25 19.55
C ASN A 58 -1.56 7.20 18.12
N LEU A 59 -0.78 6.54 17.27
CA LEU A 59 -1.11 6.32 15.88
C LEU A 59 -0.88 4.85 15.53
N LEU A 60 -1.91 4.22 14.98
CA LEU A 60 -1.86 2.84 14.54
C LEU A 60 -2.38 2.74 13.11
N LEU A 61 -1.49 2.42 12.17
CA LEU A 61 -1.81 2.12 10.78
C LEU A 61 -1.87 0.60 10.62
N VAL A 62 -3.01 0.08 10.18
CA VAL A 62 -3.18 -1.33 9.84
C VAL A 62 -3.64 -1.44 8.40
N GLY A 63 -2.78 -1.97 7.55
CA GLY A 63 -3.00 -2.02 6.11
C GLY A 63 -3.39 -3.38 5.56
N MET A 64 -3.98 -3.36 4.37
CA MET A 64 -4.34 -4.52 3.57
C MET A 64 -3.76 -4.37 2.17
N ASP A 65 -3.03 -5.37 1.70
CA ASP A 65 -2.58 -5.45 0.31
C ASP A 65 -3.75 -5.78 -0.63
N ALA A 66 -3.83 -5.10 -1.76
CA ALA A 66 -4.72 -5.42 -2.89
C ALA A 66 -6.24 -5.36 -2.59
N VAL A 67 -6.71 -4.49 -1.69
CA VAL A 67 -8.14 -4.36 -1.35
C VAL A 67 -8.72 -2.99 -1.73
N SER A 68 -9.47 -2.97 -2.83
CA SER A 68 -10.22 -1.80 -3.27
C SER A 68 -11.27 -1.37 -2.24
N ARG A 69 -11.70 -0.11 -2.29
CA ARG A 69 -12.80 0.40 -1.46
C ARG A 69 -14.06 -0.47 -1.60
N LEU A 70 -14.52 -0.68 -2.83
CA LEU A 70 -15.76 -1.43 -3.04
C LEU A 70 -15.60 -2.92 -2.74
N ASN A 71 -14.40 -3.50 -2.91
CA ASN A 71 -14.11 -4.85 -2.47
C ASN A 71 -14.22 -4.96 -0.93
N PHE A 72 -13.63 -4.02 -0.20
CA PHE A 72 -13.73 -3.98 1.27
C PHE A 72 -15.20 -3.96 1.73
N HIS A 73 -16.02 -3.08 1.15
CA HIS A 73 -17.45 -3.00 1.48
C HIS A 73 -18.23 -4.28 1.16
N ARG A 74 -17.86 -4.99 0.09
CA ARG A 74 -18.52 -6.26 -0.28
C ARG A 74 -18.07 -7.43 0.60
N GLN A 75 -16.78 -7.50 0.91
CA GLN A 75 -16.16 -8.67 1.51
C GLN A 75 -16.10 -8.59 3.04
N LEU A 76 -16.07 -7.40 3.65
CA LEU A 76 -15.99 -7.21 5.10
C LEU A 76 -17.19 -6.44 5.70
N PRO A 77 -18.43 -6.91 5.52
CA PRO A 77 -19.62 -6.19 5.98
C PRO A 77 -19.68 -6.03 7.50
N ASN A 78 -19.23 -7.01 8.29
CA ASN A 78 -19.25 -6.89 9.76
C ASN A 78 -18.20 -5.90 10.26
N THR A 79 -17.05 -5.85 9.59
CA THR A 79 -16.00 -4.87 9.84
C THR A 79 -16.49 -3.47 9.54
N ILE A 80 -17.11 -3.24 8.37
CA ILE A 80 -17.72 -1.93 8.03
C ILE A 80 -18.72 -1.50 9.09
N ASN A 81 -19.62 -2.38 9.53
CA ASN A 81 -20.58 -2.07 10.59
C ASN A 81 -19.89 -1.68 11.90
N THR A 82 -18.80 -2.38 12.26
CA THR A 82 -18.01 -2.07 13.46
C THR A 82 -17.33 -0.70 13.34
N LEU A 83 -16.74 -0.38 12.19
CA LEU A 83 -16.10 0.91 11.94
C LEU A 83 -17.10 2.07 11.94
N ASN A 84 -18.29 1.87 11.36
CA ASN A 84 -19.38 2.85 11.39
C ASN A 84 -19.81 3.18 12.81
N ASN A 85 -19.94 2.17 13.68
CA ASN A 85 -20.31 2.36 15.08
C ASN A 85 -19.26 3.16 15.86
N LEU A 86 -17.99 3.11 15.45
CA LEU A 86 -16.90 3.91 16.01
C LEU A 86 -16.81 5.32 15.42
N GLY A 87 -17.66 5.65 14.43
CA GLY A 87 -17.69 6.95 13.78
C GLY A 87 -16.56 7.15 12.77
N MET A 88 -16.24 6.12 11.98
CA MET A 88 -15.20 6.20 10.96
C MET A 88 -15.40 7.39 10.00
N ILE A 89 -14.30 7.96 9.54
CA ILE A 89 -14.27 8.90 8.42
C ILE A 89 -13.60 8.18 7.24
N GLU A 90 -14.36 7.99 6.16
CA GLU A 90 -13.90 7.32 4.94
C GLU A 90 -13.48 8.35 3.87
N LEU A 91 -12.31 8.16 3.26
CA LEU A 91 -11.90 8.93 2.09
C LEU A 91 -12.41 8.26 0.80
N LEU A 92 -13.53 8.75 0.29
CA LEU A 92 -14.20 8.22 -0.90
C LEU A 92 -13.45 8.56 -2.20
N GLY A 93 -12.69 9.66 -2.21
CA GLY A 93 -11.88 10.12 -3.34
C GLY A 93 -10.40 9.76 -3.22
N TYR A 94 -10.03 8.79 -2.37
CA TYR A 94 -8.65 8.32 -2.28
C TYR A 94 -8.25 7.55 -3.53
N ASN A 95 -7.11 7.92 -4.12
CA ASN A 95 -6.61 7.36 -5.36
C ASN A 95 -5.15 6.94 -5.20
N LYS A 96 -4.80 5.77 -5.73
CA LYS A 96 -3.42 5.30 -5.77
C LYS A 96 -2.57 6.20 -6.69
N VAL A 97 -1.26 6.21 -6.51
CA VAL A 97 -0.34 7.05 -7.32
C VAL A 97 0.58 6.23 -8.21
N ALA A 98 0.67 4.93 -7.96
CA ALA A 98 1.53 4.01 -8.66
C ALA A 98 0.90 2.62 -8.77
N ASP A 99 1.67 1.68 -9.32
CA ASP A 99 1.16 0.36 -9.67
C ASP A 99 1.08 -0.58 -8.47
N GLU A 100 2.24 -0.91 -7.88
CA GLU A 100 2.42 -1.94 -6.84
C GLU A 100 2.40 -1.36 -5.43
N LYS A 101 2.44 -2.24 -4.43
CA LYS A 101 2.56 -1.87 -3.03
C LYS A 101 3.70 -0.93 -2.73
N PHE A 102 4.94 -1.31 -3.08
CA PHE A 102 6.11 -0.49 -2.76
C PHE A 102 5.97 0.96 -3.24
N PRO A 103 5.67 1.24 -4.53
CA PRO A 103 5.57 2.62 -4.99
C PRO A 103 4.31 3.37 -4.51
N ASN A 104 3.28 2.70 -3.96
CA ASN A 104 2.14 3.35 -3.30
C ASN A 104 2.40 3.63 -1.81
N LEU A 105 3.17 2.77 -1.13
CA LEU A 105 3.56 2.97 0.27
C LEU A 105 4.73 3.94 0.44
N VAL A 106 5.64 4.03 -0.53
CA VAL A 106 6.77 4.97 -0.49
C VAL A 106 6.31 6.43 -0.30
N PRO A 107 5.33 6.95 -1.06
CA PRO A 107 4.75 8.28 -0.82
C PRO A 107 4.12 8.45 0.56
N LEU A 108 3.45 7.43 1.07
CA LEU A 108 2.85 7.43 2.42
C LEU A 108 3.92 7.53 3.50
N LEU A 109 5.02 6.78 3.35
CA LEU A 109 6.02 6.59 4.40
C LEU A 109 7.20 7.54 4.29
N THR A 110 7.44 8.18 3.15
CA THR A 110 8.59 9.07 2.95
C THR A 110 8.20 10.46 2.43
N GLY A 111 6.98 10.62 1.93
CA GLY A 111 6.55 11.84 1.24
C GLY A 111 7.20 12.03 -0.14
N GLN A 112 7.95 11.03 -0.62
CA GLN A 112 8.64 11.01 -1.91
C GLN A 112 8.05 9.97 -2.84
N SER A 113 8.24 10.12 -4.15
CA SER A 113 8.01 9.05 -5.13
C SER A 113 9.22 8.09 -5.18
N THR A 114 9.03 6.90 -5.74
CA THR A 114 10.17 5.97 -5.97
C THR A 114 11.25 6.57 -6.86
N SER A 115 10.88 7.41 -7.83
CA SER A 115 11.83 8.11 -8.70
C SER A 115 12.68 9.13 -7.94
N GLU A 116 12.17 9.67 -6.84
CA GLU A 116 12.90 10.59 -5.95
C GLU A 116 13.79 9.81 -4.97
N LEU A 117 13.33 8.68 -4.44
CA LEU A 117 14.18 7.78 -3.63
C LEU A 117 15.40 7.34 -4.45
N LYS A 118 15.19 6.95 -5.72
CA LYS A 118 16.26 6.55 -6.66
C LYS A 118 17.31 7.63 -6.95
N LYS A 119 17.05 8.87 -6.56
CA LYS A 119 17.98 10.01 -6.73
C LYS A 119 18.61 10.48 -5.43
N THR A 120 18.16 9.98 -4.28
CA THR A 120 18.50 10.55 -2.97
C THR A 120 19.06 9.54 -1.98
N CYS A 121 18.38 8.41 -1.79
CA CYS A 121 18.74 7.45 -0.73
C CYS A 121 18.74 5.98 -1.19
N TRP A 122 18.32 5.70 -2.43
CA TRP A 122 18.25 4.35 -3.01
C TRP A 122 18.79 4.35 -4.44
N LEU A 123 20.07 4.69 -4.62
CA LEU A 123 20.63 5.05 -5.94
C LEU A 123 20.63 3.87 -6.93
N ASN A 124 20.59 2.65 -6.42
CA ASN A 124 20.45 1.42 -7.20
C ASN A 124 19.84 0.31 -6.33
N ASN A 125 19.40 -0.78 -6.96
CA ASN A 125 18.70 -1.87 -6.27
C ASN A 125 19.57 -2.68 -5.30
N TYR A 126 20.90 -2.48 -5.31
CA TYR A 126 21.86 -3.10 -4.38
C TYR A 126 22.13 -2.26 -3.13
N GLU A 127 21.55 -1.06 -3.04
CA GLU A 127 21.62 -0.24 -1.84
C GLU A 127 20.47 -0.57 -0.87
N THR A 128 20.82 -0.60 0.41
CA THR A 128 19.85 -0.70 1.49
C THR A 128 19.05 0.60 1.63
N LEU A 129 17.79 0.49 2.01
CA LEU A 129 16.87 1.59 2.20
C LEU A 129 17.02 2.31 3.57
N ASP A 130 18.04 1.97 4.36
CA ASP A 130 18.23 2.46 5.71
C ASP A 130 18.37 3.99 5.80
N SER A 131 18.95 4.63 4.79
CA SER A 131 19.14 6.09 4.70
C SER A 131 17.87 6.85 4.36
N CYS A 132 16.83 6.20 3.83
CA CYS A 132 15.63 6.87 3.35
C CYS A 132 14.82 7.52 4.48
N PRO A 133 14.07 8.61 4.21
CA PRO A 133 13.41 9.41 5.24
C PRO A 133 12.08 8.81 5.66
N TRP A 134 12.12 7.57 6.17
CA TRP A 134 10.94 6.85 6.62
C TRP A 134 10.25 7.52 7.81
N ILE A 135 8.92 7.56 7.78
CA ILE A 135 8.07 8.33 8.71
C ILE A 135 8.26 7.92 10.17
N TRP A 136 8.58 6.65 10.45
CA TRP A 136 8.87 6.20 11.80
C TRP A 136 10.08 6.92 12.41
N LYS A 137 11.04 7.42 11.61
CA LYS A 137 12.13 8.27 12.11
C LYS A 137 11.60 9.60 12.65
N ASN A 138 10.60 10.20 12.01
CA ASN A 138 9.97 11.43 12.51
C ASN A 138 9.21 11.19 13.82
N PHE A 139 8.50 10.07 13.94
CA PHE A 139 7.81 9.68 15.17
C PHE A 139 8.80 9.34 16.28
N HIS A 140 9.85 8.57 15.99
CA HIS A 140 10.93 8.27 16.92
C HIS A 140 11.58 9.56 17.46
N ASN A 141 11.93 10.50 16.57
CA ASN A 141 12.48 11.81 16.96
C ASN A 141 11.49 12.67 17.77
N SER A 142 10.20 12.35 17.73
CA SER A 142 9.15 13.00 18.53
C SER A 142 8.80 12.20 19.80
N GLY A 143 9.65 11.25 20.19
CA GLY A 143 9.56 10.49 21.43
C GLY A 143 8.55 9.32 21.41
N PHE A 144 8.18 8.81 20.23
CA PHE A 144 7.28 7.67 20.10
C PHE A 144 8.03 6.34 20.12
N ILE A 145 7.46 5.35 20.81
CA ILE A 145 7.82 3.94 20.64
C ILE A 145 7.25 3.46 19.31
N SER A 146 8.09 2.90 18.45
CA SER A 146 7.74 2.53 17.09
C SER A 146 7.54 1.01 16.90
N GLY A 147 6.55 0.63 16.10
CA GLY A 147 6.22 -0.74 15.74
C GLY A 147 6.09 -0.91 14.24
N TYR A 148 6.66 -1.98 13.69
CA TYR A 148 6.54 -2.38 12.30
C TYR A 148 6.19 -3.88 12.20
N GLY A 149 5.56 -4.29 11.10
CA GLY A 149 5.33 -5.71 10.85
C GLY A 149 4.54 -6.00 9.60
N GLU A 150 4.94 -7.04 8.86
CA GLU A 150 4.18 -7.61 7.77
C GLU A 150 3.92 -9.11 8.00
N ASP A 151 2.75 -9.62 7.61
CA ASP A 151 2.35 -11.01 7.89
C ASP A 151 2.86 -12.05 6.89
N ALA A 152 3.36 -11.62 5.73
CA ALA A 152 4.07 -12.44 4.77
C ALA A 152 5.39 -11.74 4.42
N ALA A 153 6.49 -12.23 4.98
CA ALA A 153 7.79 -11.58 4.86
C ALA A 153 8.32 -11.59 3.41
N ASP A 154 8.08 -12.65 2.65
CA ASP A 154 8.53 -12.74 1.24
C ASP A 154 7.82 -11.73 0.32
N LEU A 155 6.63 -11.27 0.71
CA LEU A 155 5.91 -10.19 0.04
C LEU A 155 6.18 -8.82 0.66
N SER A 156 7.04 -8.70 1.68
CA SER A 156 7.28 -7.44 2.36
C SER A 156 7.79 -6.37 1.40
N MET A 157 7.41 -5.12 1.64
CA MET A 157 7.89 -3.99 0.84
C MET A 157 9.43 -3.83 0.90
N PHE A 158 10.11 -4.42 1.88
CA PHE A 158 11.57 -4.40 2.02
C PHE A 158 12.26 -5.70 1.60
N PHE A 159 11.55 -6.77 1.27
CA PHE A 159 12.17 -8.01 0.78
C PHE A 159 11.85 -8.28 -0.68
N TYR A 160 10.78 -7.68 -1.19
CA TYR A 160 10.36 -7.83 -2.58
C TYR A 160 11.20 -6.91 -3.49
N HIS A 161 12.09 -7.52 -4.30
CA HIS A 161 12.89 -6.89 -5.37
C HIS A 161 13.90 -5.81 -4.95
N ASN A 162 14.34 -5.77 -3.68
CA ASN A 162 15.39 -4.86 -3.21
C ASN A 162 16.20 -5.46 -2.04
N GLU A 163 17.39 -4.91 -1.77
CA GLU A 163 18.24 -5.32 -0.62
C GLU A 163 17.64 -4.97 0.76
N GLY A 164 16.51 -4.27 0.78
CA GLY A 164 15.74 -4.03 1.99
C GLY A 164 16.42 -3.11 2.98
N LEU A 165 16.22 -3.42 4.26
CA LEU A 165 16.80 -2.70 5.38
C LEU A 165 17.85 -3.60 6.05
N SER A 166 19.07 -3.09 6.21
CA SER A 166 20.11 -3.78 6.98
C SER A 166 19.94 -3.57 8.49
N GLN A 167 19.31 -2.47 8.89
CA GLN A 167 19.01 -2.15 10.27
C GLN A 167 17.55 -2.40 10.59
N LYS A 168 17.28 -2.64 11.87
CA LYS A 168 15.90 -2.77 12.35
C LYS A 168 15.17 -1.42 12.14
N PRO A 169 14.02 -1.38 11.43
CA PRO A 169 13.33 -0.13 11.12
C PRO A 169 12.77 0.57 12.35
N THR A 170 12.32 -0.19 13.34
CA THR A 170 11.56 0.29 14.50
C THR A 170 11.97 -0.42 15.78
N ASP A 171 11.45 0.04 16.93
CA ASP A 171 11.73 -0.55 18.24
C ASP A 171 11.22 -2.00 18.37
N TYR A 172 10.09 -2.31 17.70
CA TYR A 172 9.42 -3.61 17.66
C TYR A 172 9.09 -3.98 16.22
N ASP A 173 9.56 -5.15 15.76
CA ASP A 173 9.41 -5.58 14.36
C ASP A 173 9.18 -7.09 14.29
N ILE A 174 7.93 -7.49 14.01
CA ILE A 174 7.54 -8.91 13.94
C ILE A 174 7.94 -9.58 12.61
N THR A 175 8.38 -8.83 11.60
CA THR A 175 8.63 -9.38 10.25
C THR A 175 9.68 -10.52 10.24
N PRO A 176 10.82 -10.42 10.96
CA PRO A 176 11.76 -11.55 11.07
C PRO A 176 11.16 -12.79 11.74
N PHE A 177 10.24 -12.59 12.70
CA PHE A 177 9.51 -13.68 13.33
C PHE A 177 8.55 -14.35 12.32
N MET A 178 7.79 -13.56 11.55
CA MET A 178 6.88 -14.11 10.53
C MET A 178 7.66 -14.92 9.51
N LYS A 179 8.79 -14.41 9.01
CA LYS A 179 9.67 -15.14 8.08
C LYS A 179 10.10 -16.49 8.64
N GLN A 180 10.66 -16.50 9.84
CA GLN A 180 11.18 -17.73 10.44
C GLN A 180 10.07 -18.74 10.78
N ALA A 181 8.90 -18.27 11.22
CA ALA A 181 7.76 -19.12 11.50
C ALA A 181 7.20 -19.72 10.20
N ASP A 182 7.18 -18.96 9.12
CA ASP A 182 6.71 -19.38 7.82
C ASP A 182 7.63 -20.42 7.17
N GLU A 183 8.94 -20.20 7.17
CA GLU A 183 9.92 -21.15 6.64
C GLU A 183 9.87 -22.52 7.35
N ASP A 184 9.50 -22.54 8.64
CA ASP A 184 9.51 -23.76 9.45
C ASP A 184 8.13 -24.43 9.59
N THR A 185 7.04 -23.67 9.59
CA THR A 185 5.68 -24.16 9.85
C THR A 185 4.62 -23.70 8.85
N GLY A 186 5.04 -22.93 7.84
CA GLY A 186 4.19 -22.46 6.76
C GLY A 186 3.64 -23.61 5.92
N HIS A 187 2.37 -23.51 5.57
CA HIS A 187 1.72 -24.48 4.70
C HIS A 187 1.71 -23.98 3.26
N LYS A 188 2.57 -24.60 2.43
CA LYS A 188 2.64 -24.32 0.99
C LYS A 188 1.26 -24.46 0.34
N ASN A 189 0.86 -23.43 -0.38
CA ASN A 189 -0.34 -23.39 -1.20
C ASN A 189 0.04 -23.06 -2.65
N THR A 190 -0.96 -22.86 -3.52
CA THR A 190 -0.76 -22.45 -4.93
C THR A 190 -0.55 -20.94 -5.12
N TYR A 191 -0.42 -20.20 -4.02
CA TYR A 191 -0.39 -18.73 -3.98
C TYR A 191 1.03 -18.24 -3.63
N VAL A 192 1.25 -16.93 -3.71
CA VAL A 192 2.59 -16.36 -3.50
C VAL A 192 2.99 -16.41 -2.02
N ALA A 193 2.03 -16.31 -1.10
CA ALA A 193 2.26 -16.41 0.34
C ALA A 193 1.47 -17.57 0.97
N ASN A 194 2.07 -18.18 1.99
CA ASN A 194 1.37 -19.11 2.86
C ASN A 194 0.30 -18.38 3.67
N LEU A 195 -0.85 -19.03 3.89
CA LEU A 195 -1.97 -18.46 4.64
C LEU A 195 -1.89 -18.74 6.14
N CYS A 196 -1.12 -19.76 6.54
CA CYS A 196 -1.07 -20.27 7.90
C CYS A 196 0.36 -20.54 8.37
N LEU A 197 0.64 -20.15 9.63
CA LEU A 197 1.81 -20.50 10.42
C LEU A 197 1.41 -21.60 11.41
N GLY A 198 1.74 -22.86 11.09
CA GLY A 198 1.22 -24.00 11.83
C GLY A 198 -0.31 -24.05 11.75
N ASN A 199 -0.97 -23.97 12.90
CA ASN A 199 -2.44 -24.00 13.01
C ASN A 199 -3.09 -22.60 13.13
N HIS A 200 -2.34 -21.52 12.94
CA HIS A 200 -2.83 -20.14 13.01
C HIS A 200 -2.73 -19.45 11.64
N MET A 201 -3.69 -18.58 11.31
CA MET A 201 -3.55 -17.75 10.11
C MET A 201 -2.42 -16.73 10.29
N CYS A 202 -1.66 -16.46 9.23
CA CYS A 202 -0.60 -15.43 9.22
C CYS A 202 -1.17 -14.07 9.65
N LEU A 203 -2.31 -13.69 9.07
CA LEU A 203 -3.07 -12.48 9.40
C LEU A 203 -3.40 -12.37 10.89
N GLU A 204 -3.93 -13.44 11.49
CA GLU A 204 -4.35 -13.44 12.89
C GLU A 204 -3.14 -13.35 13.83
N THR A 205 -2.00 -13.92 13.43
CA THR A 205 -0.73 -13.81 14.16
C THR A 205 -0.23 -12.36 14.18
N LEU A 206 -0.32 -11.66 13.05
CA LEU A 206 -0.04 -10.23 12.99
C LEU A 206 -1.00 -9.43 13.88
N PHE A 207 -2.30 -9.72 13.84
CA PHE A 207 -3.30 -9.00 14.64
C PHE A 207 -3.13 -9.19 16.14
N ASP A 208 -2.81 -10.40 16.58
CA ASP A 208 -2.47 -10.67 17.99
C ASP A 208 -1.25 -9.84 18.42
N TYR A 209 -0.23 -9.73 17.56
CA TYR A 209 0.93 -8.88 17.82
C TYR A 209 0.59 -7.39 17.85
N ILE A 210 -0.27 -6.90 16.95
CA ILE A 210 -0.77 -5.51 16.97
C ILE A 210 -1.45 -5.22 18.31
N SER A 211 -2.35 -6.10 18.74
CA SER A 211 -3.05 -6.00 20.02
C SER A 211 -2.06 -5.97 21.20
N LYS A 212 -1.04 -6.84 21.20
CA LYS A 212 0.03 -6.84 22.23
C LYS A 212 0.83 -5.55 22.22
N PHE A 213 1.28 -5.09 21.06
CA PHE A 213 2.05 -3.85 20.92
C PHE A 213 1.29 -2.63 21.43
N ALA A 214 0.02 -2.49 21.02
CA ALA A 214 -0.79 -1.36 21.41
C ALA A 214 -1.06 -1.32 22.92
N ASN A 215 -1.19 -2.50 23.55
CA ASN A 215 -1.42 -2.66 24.98
C ASN A 215 -0.15 -2.58 25.86
N SER A 216 1.03 -2.96 25.37
CA SER A 216 2.25 -3.03 26.21
C SER A 216 2.73 -1.67 26.72
N PHE A 217 2.39 -0.56 26.05
CA PHE A 217 2.88 0.79 26.39
C PHE A 217 1.74 1.79 26.54
N LYS A 218 0.68 1.47 27.30
CA LYS A 218 -0.51 2.34 27.45
C LYS A 218 -0.19 3.78 27.88
N ASN A 219 0.89 3.99 28.63
CA ASN A 219 1.30 5.30 29.17
C ASN A 219 2.31 6.06 28.30
N TYR A 220 2.67 5.53 27.12
CA TYR A 220 3.66 6.13 26.23
C TYR A 220 3.14 6.31 24.82
N ARG A 221 3.65 7.33 24.13
CA ARG A 221 3.32 7.60 22.73
C ARG A 221 3.79 6.44 21.85
N LYS A 222 2.92 5.93 20.99
CA LYS A 222 3.18 4.80 20.08
C LYS A 222 2.84 5.14 18.64
N PHE A 223 3.71 4.71 17.74
CA PHE A 223 3.49 4.71 16.30
C PHE A 223 3.61 3.28 15.79
N GLY A 224 2.54 2.73 15.24
CA GLY A 224 2.54 1.38 14.64
C GLY A 224 2.22 1.45 13.16
N PHE A 225 3.01 0.77 12.33
CA PHE A 225 2.70 0.51 10.93
C PHE A 225 2.74 -0.99 10.66
N PHE A 226 1.57 -1.59 10.46
CA PHE A 226 1.44 -3.03 10.27
C PHE A 226 0.68 -3.33 8.99
N TRP A 227 1.09 -4.33 8.23
CA TRP A 227 0.55 -4.60 6.90
C TRP A 227 0.24 -6.09 6.68
N SER A 228 -0.97 -6.38 6.23
CA SER A 228 -1.41 -7.72 5.85
C SER A 228 -1.25 -7.91 4.34
N ASN A 229 -0.43 -8.88 3.92
CA ASN A 229 -0.27 -9.32 2.54
C ASN A 229 -0.88 -10.70 2.31
N SER A 230 -0.71 -11.63 3.27
CA SER A 230 -0.86 -13.08 3.05
C SER A 230 -2.18 -13.50 2.42
N LEU A 231 -3.28 -12.89 2.85
CA LEU A 231 -4.63 -13.36 2.55
C LEU A 231 -5.23 -12.77 1.27
N THR A 232 -4.96 -11.49 0.98
CA THR A 232 -5.72 -10.71 -0.02
C THR A 232 -4.97 -10.46 -1.32
N HIS A 233 -3.66 -10.68 -1.36
CA HIS A 233 -2.82 -10.38 -2.52
C HIS A 233 -3.29 -11.08 -3.81
N ASP A 234 -3.67 -12.37 -3.73
CA ASP A 234 -3.90 -13.20 -4.92
C ASP A 234 -5.38 -13.45 -5.26
N ASN A 235 -6.32 -13.12 -4.36
CA ASN A 235 -7.72 -13.50 -4.53
C ASN A 235 -8.72 -12.44 -4.07
N LEU A 236 -9.56 -12.01 -5.00
CA LEU A 236 -10.59 -10.98 -4.82
C LEU A 236 -11.56 -11.28 -3.67
N ASN A 237 -11.84 -12.55 -3.40
CA ASN A 237 -12.86 -12.97 -2.45
C ASN A 237 -12.28 -13.34 -1.07
N TYR A 238 -10.98 -13.50 -0.94
CA TYR A 238 -10.37 -13.97 0.31
C TYR A 238 -10.40 -12.94 1.43
N ALA A 239 -10.59 -11.67 1.09
CA ALA A 239 -10.92 -10.63 2.05
C ALA A 239 -12.12 -11.00 2.95
N SER A 240 -13.08 -11.81 2.47
CA SER A 240 -14.22 -12.27 3.29
C SER A 240 -13.82 -13.20 4.43
N LEU A 241 -12.71 -13.93 4.30
CA LEU A 241 -12.19 -14.80 5.35
C LEU A 241 -11.63 -13.98 6.52
N ALA A 242 -11.30 -12.70 6.28
CA ALA A 242 -10.76 -11.79 7.29
C ALA A 242 -11.82 -11.02 8.08
N ASP A 243 -13.09 -11.00 7.65
CA ASP A 243 -14.10 -10.09 8.20
C ASP A 243 -14.21 -10.21 9.72
N ASN A 244 -14.37 -11.44 10.22
CA ASN A 244 -14.44 -11.68 11.67
C ASN A 244 -13.11 -11.40 12.38
N SER A 245 -11.97 -11.57 11.71
CA SER A 245 -10.65 -11.31 12.29
C SER A 245 -10.40 -9.82 12.51
N TYR A 246 -10.81 -8.96 11.57
CA TYR A 246 -10.80 -7.51 11.73
C TYR A 246 -11.77 -7.05 12.82
N VAL A 247 -13.00 -7.59 12.84
CA VAL A 247 -13.97 -7.30 13.92
C VAL A 247 -13.37 -7.61 15.29
N ARG A 248 -12.71 -8.77 15.45
CA ARG A 248 -12.07 -9.14 16.72
C ARG A 248 -10.93 -8.19 17.08
N LEU A 249 -10.04 -7.85 16.15
CA LEU A 249 -8.97 -6.88 16.39
C LEU A 249 -9.52 -5.54 16.85
N ILE A 250 -10.46 -4.96 16.10
CA ILE A 250 -11.03 -3.63 16.39
C ILE A 250 -11.74 -3.65 17.75
N ARG A 251 -12.54 -4.68 18.04
CA ARG A 251 -13.21 -4.83 19.34
C ARG A 251 -12.23 -5.00 20.49
N GLN A 252 -11.15 -5.75 20.30
CA GLN A 252 -10.10 -5.90 21.32
C GLN A 252 -9.42 -4.55 21.61
N LEU A 253 -9.08 -3.77 20.58
CA LEU A 253 -8.50 -2.44 20.75
C LEU A 253 -9.48 -1.48 21.47
N ASP A 254 -10.77 -1.56 21.14
CA ASP A 254 -11.80 -0.73 21.78
C ASP A 254 -12.03 -1.14 23.25
N SER A 255 -12.29 -2.42 23.51
CA SER A 255 -12.61 -2.94 24.85
C SER A 255 -11.42 -2.89 25.82
N SER A 256 -10.19 -2.82 25.31
CA SER A 256 -8.98 -2.62 26.11
C SER A 256 -8.62 -1.14 26.30
N GLU A 257 -9.51 -0.24 25.90
CA GLU A 257 -9.40 1.21 25.95
C GLU A 257 -8.24 1.79 25.12
N VAL A 258 -7.64 1.02 24.22
CA VAL A 258 -6.56 1.49 23.34
C VAL A 258 -7.07 2.60 22.41
N LEU A 259 -8.28 2.46 21.86
CA LEU A 259 -8.86 3.46 20.95
C LEU A 259 -9.24 4.78 21.64
N THR A 260 -9.22 4.86 22.98
CA THR A 260 -9.53 6.10 23.71
C THR A 260 -8.46 7.17 23.55
N ASN A 261 -7.25 6.78 23.15
CA ASN A 261 -6.13 7.70 22.91
C ASN A 261 -5.36 7.40 21.60
N THR A 262 -5.89 6.51 20.75
CA THR A 262 -5.23 6.07 19.51
C THR A 262 -6.04 6.48 18.30
N ILE A 263 -5.39 7.16 17.35
CA ILE A 263 -5.92 7.35 16.01
C ILE A 263 -5.62 6.06 15.24
N LEU A 264 -6.68 5.36 14.83
CA LEU A 264 -6.58 4.17 14.01
C LEU A 264 -6.82 4.54 12.54
N ILE A 265 -5.89 4.16 11.67
CA ILE A 265 -6.02 4.29 10.23
C ILE A 265 -6.01 2.89 9.63
N LEU A 266 -7.11 2.53 8.97
CA LEU A 266 -7.21 1.31 8.16
C LEU A 266 -7.12 1.70 6.69
N LEU A 267 -6.24 1.06 5.93
CA LEU A 267 -5.99 1.48 4.55
C LEU A 267 -5.52 0.34 3.64
N SER A 268 -5.60 0.59 2.34
CA SER A 268 -4.96 -0.23 1.31
C SER A 268 -4.18 0.65 0.34
N ASP A 269 -3.24 0.04 -0.35
CA ASP A 269 -2.29 0.62 -1.30
C ASP A 269 -2.82 0.59 -2.74
N HIS A 270 -3.51 -0.48 -3.12
CA HIS A 270 -4.19 -0.64 -4.41
C HIS A 270 -5.32 -1.68 -4.32
N GLY A 271 -6.14 -1.81 -5.36
CA GLY A 271 -7.05 -2.95 -5.53
C GLY A 271 -6.35 -4.16 -6.16
N LEU A 272 -7.09 -5.22 -6.48
CA LEU A 272 -6.52 -6.41 -7.10
C LEU A 272 -6.11 -6.16 -8.55
N ARG A 273 -4.84 -6.41 -8.89
CA ARG A 273 -4.23 -6.04 -10.18
C ARG A 273 -4.16 -7.15 -11.22
N ASN A 274 -3.87 -8.37 -10.77
CA ASN A 274 -3.55 -9.49 -11.65
C ASN A 274 -4.68 -10.52 -11.66
N SER A 275 -5.90 -10.06 -11.93
CA SER A 275 -7.10 -10.90 -11.89
C SER A 275 -8.06 -10.50 -13.00
N LYS A 276 -8.86 -11.46 -13.48
CA LYS A 276 -9.86 -11.26 -14.55
C LYS A 276 -10.81 -10.09 -14.32
N ILE A 277 -10.97 -9.64 -13.06
CA ILE A 277 -11.80 -8.46 -12.76
C ILE A 277 -11.24 -7.17 -13.39
N THR A 278 -9.93 -7.03 -13.56
CA THR A 278 -9.32 -5.81 -14.15
C THR A 278 -9.64 -5.65 -15.64
N GLU A 279 -10.07 -6.73 -16.31
CA GLU A 279 -10.52 -6.70 -17.70
C GLU A 279 -11.85 -5.95 -17.89
N VAL A 280 -12.65 -5.78 -16.82
CA VAL A 280 -13.89 -4.98 -16.85
C VAL A 280 -13.69 -3.60 -16.22
N ASN A 281 -14.44 -2.60 -16.69
CA ASN A 281 -14.30 -1.21 -16.24
C ASN A 281 -14.40 -1.03 -14.72
N GLN A 282 -15.24 -1.85 -14.06
CA GLN A 282 -15.36 -1.83 -12.61
C GLN A 282 -14.06 -2.25 -11.91
N GLY A 283 -13.39 -3.32 -12.35
CA GLY A 283 -12.12 -3.74 -11.78
C GLY A 283 -10.97 -2.79 -12.11
N TYR A 284 -10.99 -2.20 -13.31
CA TYR A 284 -10.04 -1.15 -13.68
C TYR A 284 -10.06 0.05 -12.71
N LEU A 285 -11.26 0.46 -12.27
CA LEU A 285 -11.43 1.52 -11.27
C LEU A 285 -11.09 1.03 -9.87
N GLU A 286 -11.52 -0.17 -9.50
CA GLU A 286 -11.25 -0.73 -8.17
C GLU A 286 -9.76 -0.95 -7.90
N ASP A 287 -8.99 -1.32 -8.91
CA ASP A 287 -7.52 -1.32 -8.84
C ASP A 287 -6.97 0.03 -8.34
N LYS A 288 -7.52 1.15 -8.82
CA LYS A 288 -7.01 2.50 -8.58
C LYS A 288 -7.58 3.19 -7.34
N LEU A 289 -8.65 2.62 -6.77
CA LEU A 289 -9.44 3.21 -5.69
C LEU A 289 -9.44 2.30 -4.45
N PRO A 290 -8.29 2.17 -3.75
CA PRO A 290 -8.22 1.49 -2.45
C PRO A 290 -8.95 2.27 -1.35
N HIS A 291 -9.15 1.61 -0.21
CA HIS A 291 -9.84 2.21 0.94
C HIS A 291 -8.89 2.97 1.87
N VAL A 292 -9.41 4.00 2.53
CA VAL A 292 -8.79 4.64 3.70
C VAL A 292 -9.90 5.04 4.69
N PHE A 293 -9.78 4.55 5.92
CA PHE A 293 -10.67 4.85 7.04
C PHE A 293 -9.87 5.42 8.20
N PHE A 294 -10.38 6.50 8.80
CA PHE A 294 -9.84 7.04 10.05
C PHE A 294 -10.84 6.85 11.18
N ILE A 295 -10.36 6.44 12.36
CA ILE A 295 -11.08 6.50 13.62
C ILE A 295 -10.27 7.38 14.57
N PHE A 296 -10.93 8.38 15.14
CA PHE A 296 -10.31 9.32 16.08
C PHE A 296 -10.86 9.13 17.49
N PRO A 297 -10.01 9.30 18.51
CA PRO A 297 -10.48 9.46 19.88
C PRO A 297 -11.46 10.62 20.02
N LYS A 298 -12.49 10.46 20.85
CA LYS A 298 -13.47 11.55 21.10
C LYS A 298 -12.85 12.79 21.72
N THR A 299 -11.76 12.63 22.46
CA THR A 299 -10.94 13.73 22.98
C THR A 299 -10.25 14.50 21.85
N PHE A 300 -9.72 13.80 20.83
CA PHE A 300 -9.11 14.43 19.65
C PHE A 300 -10.13 15.26 18.88
N GLU A 301 -11.34 14.72 18.65
CA GLU A 301 -12.40 15.42 17.95
C GLU A 301 -12.81 16.73 18.64
N LYS A 302 -12.85 16.72 19.99
CA LYS A 302 -13.17 17.91 20.80
C LYS A 302 -12.02 18.92 20.81
N MET A 303 -10.78 18.45 20.80
CA MET A 303 -9.58 19.29 20.90
C MET A 303 -9.24 19.96 19.56
N TYR A 304 -9.43 19.27 18.43
CA TYR A 304 -9.09 19.76 17.09
C TYR A 304 -10.30 19.78 16.14
N PRO A 305 -11.37 20.53 16.47
CA PRO A 305 -12.63 20.48 15.73
C PRO A 305 -12.50 21.01 14.29
N LEU A 306 -11.64 22.02 14.04
CA LEU A 306 -11.40 22.52 12.69
C LEU A 306 -10.68 21.48 11.83
N ALA A 307 -9.70 20.79 12.40
CA ALA A 307 -8.95 19.72 11.73
C ALA A 307 -9.89 18.59 11.28
N ILE A 308 -10.74 18.11 12.19
CA ILE A 308 -11.74 17.08 11.90
C ILE A 308 -12.79 17.55 10.90
N ASN A 309 -13.25 18.80 10.99
CA ASN A 309 -14.21 19.34 10.01
C ASN A 309 -13.61 19.43 8.61
N ASN A 310 -12.34 19.81 8.50
CA ASN A 310 -11.62 19.82 7.22
C ASN A 310 -11.45 18.40 6.67
N LEU A 311 -11.05 17.44 7.50
CA LEU A 311 -10.96 16.03 7.11
C LEU A 311 -12.31 15.49 6.61
N LYS A 312 -13.41 15.77 7.32
CA LYS A 312 -14.77 15.40 6.88
C LYS A 312 -15.15 16.06 5.55
N SER A 313 -14.74 17.31 5.32
CA SER A 313 -14.93 18.00 4.03
C SER A 313 -14.08 17.38 2.91
N ASN A 314 -12.98 16.71 3.25
CA ASN A 314 -12.08 16.06 2.30
C ASN A 314 -12.52 14.66 1.88
N THR A 315 -13.55 14.09 2.51
CA THR A 315 -14.08 12.75 2.21
C THR A 315 -14.38 12.55 0.73
N HIS A 316 -14.86 13.59 0.03
CA HIS A 316 -15.19 13.56 -1.40
C HIS A 316 -14.17 14.30 -2.27
N ARG A 317 -12.93 14.47 -1.79
CA ARG A 317 -11.84 15.13 -2.53
C ARG A 317 -10.83 14.13 -3.04
N LEU A 318 -10.18 14.49 -4.15
CA LEU A 318 -9.05 13.74 -4.68
C LEU A 318 -7.89 13.79 -3.67
N THR A 319 -7.60 12.66 -3.05
CA THR A 319 -6.55 12.49 -2.05
C THR A 319 -5.65 11.33 -2.40
N THR A 320 -4.41 11.35 -1.89
CA THR A 320 -3.36 10.38 -2.21
C THR A 320 -2.54 10.05 -0.97
N ALA A 321 -1.66 9.05 -1.10
CA ALA A 321 -0.68 8.70 -0.07
C ALA A 321 0.18 9.89 0.38
N PHE A 322 0.49 10.85 -0.51
CA PHE A 322 1.24 12.06 -0.15
C PHE A 322 0.49 12.96 0.85
N ASP A 323 -0.83 13.06 0.72
CA ASP A 323 -1.67 13.85 1.63
C ASP A 323 -1.72 13.21 3.01
N ILE A 324 -1.82 11.88 3.06
CA ILE A 324 -1.75 11.12 4.31
C ILE A 324 -0.39 11.34 4.96
N HIS A 325 0.73 11.24 4.22
CA HIS A 325 2.06 11.50 4.76
C HIS A 325 2.17 12.88 5.44
N LYS A 326 1.69 13.95 4.79
CA LYS A 326 1.65 15.29 5.40
C LYS A 326 0.79 15.32 6.66
N THR A 327 -0.31 14.58 6.68
CA THR A 327 -1.18 14.43 7.85
C THR A 327 -0.47 13.68 8.99
N LEU A 328 0.31 12.64 8.69
CA LEU A 328 1.11 11.91 9.68
C LEU A 328 2.17 12.82 10.30
N LEU A 329 2.85 13.64 9.50
CA LEU A 329 3.80 14.62 9.99
C LEU A 329 3.14 15.64 10.94
N ASP A 330 1.90 16.04 10.69
CA ASP A 330 1.14 16.89 11.59
C ASP A 330 0.88 16.22 12.95
N LEU A 331 0.62 14.90 12.95
CA LEU A 331 0.35 14.11 14.15
C LEU A 331 1.59 13.82 15.03
N THR A 332 2.80 14.13 14.56
CA THR A 332 3.99 14.02 15.41
C THR A 332 3.95 14.98 16.60
N ASN A 333 3.38 16.19 16.42
CA ASN A 333 3.26 17.23 17.45
C ASN A 333 2.00 18.08 17.16
N PRO A 334 0.79 17.51 17.36
CA PRO A 334 -0.46 18.10 16.87
C PRO A 334 -0.73 19.49 17.48
N GLU A 335 -0.43 19.70 18.76
CA GLU A 335 -0.55 21.00 19.43
C GLU A 335 0.24 22.13 18.75
N LEU A 336 1.35 21.80 18.08
CA LEU A 336 2.18 22.77 17.36
C LEU A 336 1.83 22.92 15.88
N LYS A 337 0.95 22.06 15.35
CA LYS A 337 0.76 21.94 13.88
C LYS A 337 -0.69 22.07 13.44
N ILE A 338 -1.64 21.71 14.29
CA ILE A 338 -3.07 21.61 13.93
C ILE A 338 -4.00 22.39 14.88
N ASP A 339 -3.45 23.29 15.70
CA ASP A 339 -4.28 24.30 16.36
C ASP A 339 -5.06 25.14 15.35
N ASN A 340 -6.23 25.64 15.76
CA ASN A 340 -7.13 26.42 14.90
C ASN A 340 -6.45 27.65 14.27
N GLN A 341 -5.61 28.37 15.00
CA GLN A 341 -4.90 29.54 14.47
C GLN A 341 -3.87 29.11 13.42
N ILE A 342 -3.13 28.04 13.70
CA ILE A 342 -2.10 27.49 12.81
C ILE A 342 -2.73 26.97 11.51
N LEU A 343 -3.84 26.23 11.60
CA LEU A 343 -4.56 25.75 10.41
C LEU A 343 -5.12 26.89 9.56
N ARG A 344 -5.61 27.97 10.19
CA ARG A 344 -6.07 29.16 9.46
C ARG A 344 -4.92 29.81 8.70
N GLN A 345 -3.76 29.99 9.33
CA GLN A 345 -2.57 30.52 8.68
C GLN A 345 -2.12 29.64 7.51
N ARG A 346 -1.92 28.34 7.75
CA ARG A 346 -1.51 27.37 6.71
C ARG A 346 -2.49 27.32 5.55
N ARG A 347 -3.78 27.51 5.80
CA ARG A 347 -4.79 27.63 4.73
C ARG A 347 -4.55 28.85 3.83
N PHE A 348 -4.19 30.00 4.40
CA PHE A 348 -3.86 31.19 3.62
C PHE A 348 -2.57 30.99 2.80
N GLU A 349 -1.58 30.29 3.36
CA GLU A 349 -0.34 29.94 2.65
C GLU A 349 -0.63 29.02 1.46
N LEU A 350 -1.41 27.95 1.67
CA LEU A 350 -1.83 27.03 0.62
C LEU A 350 -2.57 27.71 -0.53
N GLN A 351 -3.37 28.76 -0.25
CA GLN A 351 -4.07 29.54 -1.29
C GLN A 351 -3.12 30.38 -2.16
N ARG A 352 -1.91 30.67 -1.68
CA ARG A 352 -0.90 31.43 -2.41
C ARG A 352 0.05 30.54 -3.21
N GLU A 353 0.09 29.25 -2.89
CA GLU A 353 0.84 28.26 -3.64
C GLU A 353 0.08 27.89 -4.91
N ASN A 354 0.74 27.95 -6.07
CA ASN A 354 0.08 27.72 -7.36
C ASN A 354 -0.42 26.27 -7.54
N SER A 355 0.22 25.30 -6.88
CA SER A 355 -0.19 23.89 -6.81
C SER A 355 0.73 23.14 -5.84
N THR A 356 0.21 22.19 -5.07
CA THR A 356 1.02 21.28 -4.25
C THR A 356 0.56 19.84 -4.37
N ARG A 357 1.54 18.94 -4.54
CA ARG A 357 1.30 17.49 -4.60
C ARG A 357 0.71 16.90 -3.33
N ALA A 358 0.96 17.54 -2.19
CA ALA A 358 0.65 17.01 -0.87
C ALA A 358 0.04 18.08 0.01
N ILE A 359 -1.21 17.86 0.43
CA ILE A 359 -1.98 18.73 1.31
C ILE A 359 -2.36 17.91 2.54
N SER A 360 -1.97 18.37 3.74
CA SER A 360 -2.45 17.73 4.97
C SER A 360 -3.97 17.68 4.99
N LEU A 361 -4.53 16.53 5.36
CA LEU A 361 -5.98 16.32 5.40
C LEU A 361 -6.66 17.11 6.53
N PHE A 362 -5.90 17.76 7.40
CA PHE A 362 -6.40 18.74 8.37
C PHE A 362 -6.60 20.13 7.76
N LEU A 363 -6.19 20.35 6.51
CA LEU A 363 -6.55 21.50 5.66
C LEU A 363 -7.58 21.06 4.62
N ARG A 364 -8.34 21.99 4.05
CA ARG A 364 -9.30 21.64 2.97
C ARG A 364 -8.56 21.44 1.66
N VAL A 365 -8.68 20.25 1.10
CA VAL A 365 -8.22 19.93 -0.25
C VAL A 365 -9.15 20.65 -1.25
N PRO A 366 -8.61 21.41 -2.23
CA PRO A 366 -9.42 22.13 -3.21
C PRO A 366 -10.33 21.21 -4.03
N GLU A 367 -11.55 21.66 -4.33
CA GLU A 367 -12.47 20.89 -5.21
C GLU A 367 -11.91 20.75 -6.63
N SER A 368 -11.16 21.76 -7.06
CA SER A 368 -10.55 21.85 -8.38
C SER A 368 -9.24 21.09 -8.50
N ARG A 369 -8.78 20.40 -7.45
CA ARG A 369 -7.51 19.66 -7.49
C ARG A 369 -7.58 18.56 -8.54
N THR A 370 -6.57 18.53 -9.39
CA THR A 370 -6.51 17.58 -10.49
C THR A 370 -5.51 16.45 -10.24
N CYS A 371 -5.55 15.38 -11.04
CA CYS A 371 -4.54 14.31 -11.00
C CYS A 371 -3.12 14.87 -11.18
N LYS A 372 -2.94 15.88 -12.03
CA LYS A 372 -1.64 16.52 -12.25
C LYS A 372 -1.16 17.26 -10.99
N ASP A 373 -2.06 18.00 -10.34
CA ASP A 373 -1.75 18.67 -9.06
C ASP A 373 -1.40 17.67 -7.97
N ALA A 374 -2.01 16.48 -7.98
CA ALA A 374 -1.78 15.40 -7.02
C ALA A 374 -0.62 14.46 -7.39
N GLU A 375 0.13 14.74 -8.47
CA GLU A 375 1.17 13.85 -9.03
C GLU A 375 0.69 12.41 -9.31
N ILE A 376 -0.59 12.24 -9.65
CA ILE A 376 -1.14 10.96 -10.10
C ILE A 376 -0.83 10.83 -11.59
N GLY A 377 -0.04 9.80 -11.95
CA GLY A 377 0.24 9.46 -13.34
C GLY A 377 -1.05 9.19 -14.11
N LEU A 378 -1.09 9.55 -15.40
CA LEU A 378 -2.30 9.46 -16.23
C LEU A 378 -2.95 8.06 -16.18
N HIS A 379 -2.13 7.01 -16.15
CA HIS A 379 -2.59 5.62 -16.04
C HIS A 379 -3.36 5.31 -14.76
N TYR A 380 -3.11 6.03 -13.67
CA TYR A 380 -3.78 5.84 -12.39
C TYR A 380 -4.88 6.86 -12.15
N CYS A 381 -5.08 7.83 -13.05
CA CYS A 381 -6.04 8.92 -12.86
C CYS A 381 -7.47 8.45 -13.12
N THR A 382 -8.32 8.50 -12.08
CA THR A 382 -9.73 8.10 -12.17
C THR A 382 -10.69 9.27 -12.37
N CYS A 383 -10.19 10.50 -12.51
CA CYS A 383 -11.01 11.69 -12.74
C CYS A 383 -11.56 11.80 -14.17
N LEU A 384 -11.22 10.85 -15.05
CA LEU A 384 -11.56 10.86 -16.46
C LEU A 384 -12.82 10.05 -16.72
N ILE A 385 -13.62 10.48 -17.70
CA ILE A 385 -14.75 9.70 -18.18
C ILE A 385 -14.25 8.68 -19.18
N SER A 386 -14.61 7.42 -18.95
CA SER A 386 -14.29 6.29 -19.81
C SER A 386 -15.52 5.86 -20.62
N LYS A 387 -15.33 5.66 -21.93
CA LYS A 387 -16.33 5.09 -22.84
C LYS A 387 -15.71 3.95 -23.65
N SER A 388 -16.26 2.74 -23.52
CA SER A 388 -15.85 1.59 -24.32
C SER A 388 -16.09 1.80 -25.81
N ILE A 389 -15.16 1.30 -26.63
CA ILE A 389 -15.24 1.28 -28.10
C ILE A 389 -14.95 -0.14 -28.60
N SER A 390 -15.29 -0.41 -29.87
CA SER A 390 -15.07 -1.75 -30.44
C SER A 390 -13.57 -2.08 -30.52
N PRO A 391 -13.12 -3.22 -29.94
CA PRO A 391 -11.73 -3.64 -30.04
C PRO A 391 -11.32 -4.03 -31.47
N THR A 392 -12.27 -4.41 -32.32
CA THR A 392 -12.02 -4.89 -33.70
C THR A 392 -12.00 -3.76 -34.73
N GLY A 393 -12.24 -2.51 -34.33
CA GLY A 393 -12.19 -1.37 -35.23
C GLY A 393 -10.78 -1.17 -35.81
N LYS A 394 -10.67 -0.84 -37.10
CA LYS A 394 -9.37 -0.68 -37.79
C LYS A 394 -8.42 0.24 -37.04
N LEU A 395 -8.92 1.39 -36.58
CA LEU A 395 -8.15 2.33 -35.75
C LEU A 395 -7.60 1.68 -34.47
N VAL A 396 -8.42 0.92 -33.76
CA VAL A 396 -8.03 0.29 -32.50
C VAL A 396 -7.00 -0.81 -32.72
N GLN A 397 -7.13 -1.56 -33.83
CA GLN A 397 -6.14 -2.55 -34.25
C GLN A 397 -4.79 -1.89 -34.60
N ASP A 398 -4.81 -0.74 -35.28
CA ASP A 398 -3.59 0.01 -35.60
C ASP A 398 -2.91 0.53 -34.31
N ILE A 399 -3.71 1.03 -33.35
CA ILE A 399 -3.22 1.42 -32.02
C ILE A 399 -2.62 0.22 -31.26
N GLY A 400 -3.29 -0.94 -31.28
CA GLY A 400 -2.81 -2.15 -30.63
C GLY A 400 -1.47 -2.63 -31.20
N ASN A 401 -1.31 -2.60 -32.53
CA ASN A 401 -0.04 -2.91 -33.18
C ASN A 401 1.07 -1.91 -32.77
N GLY A 402 0.75 -0.62 -32.70
CA GLY A 402 1.68 0.41 -32.22
C GLY A 402 2.12 0.18 -30.78
N LEU A 403 1.21 -0.27 -29.90
CA LEU A 403 1.54 -0.62 -28.52
C LEU A 403 2.53 -1.79 -28.45
N VAL A 404 2.30 -2.86 -29.21
CA VAL A 404 3.22 -4.01 -29.26
C VAL A 404 4.59 -3.61 -29.84
N GLN A 405 4.62 -2.77 -30.87
CA GLN A 405 5.88 -2.23 -31.41
C GLN A 405 6.67 -1.43 -30.38
N TYR A 406 5.99 -0.63 -29.56
CA TYR A 406 6.65 0.10 -28.48
C TYR A 406 7.20 -0.83 -27.41
N ILE A 407 6.43 -1.85 -26.97
CA ILE A 407 6.92 -2.85 -26.02
C ILE A 407 8.20 -3.52 -26.56
N ASN A 408 8.19 -3.95 -27.82
CA ASN A 408 9.37 -4.52 -28.47
C ASN A 408 10.54 -3.52 -28.56
N SER A 409 10.27 -2.21 -28.61
CA SER A 409 11.33 -1.20 -28.57
C SER A 409 12.01 -1.10 -27.20
N LEU A 410 11.28 -1.39 -26.11
CA LEU A 410 11.85 -1.52 -24.76
C LEU A 410 12.72 -2.78 -24.65
N LEU A 411 12.27 -3.88 -25.25
CA LEU A 411 12.98 -5.17 -25.28
C LEU A 411 14.20 -5.20 -26.19
N LYS A 412 14.38 -4.21 -27.08
CA LYS A 412 15.42 -4.22 -28.13
C LYS A 412 16.86 -4.44 -27.62
N LYS A 413 17.15 -4.06 -26.36
CA LYS A 413 18.48 -4.22 -25.75
C LYS A 413 18.67 -5.55 -25.02
N TYR A 414 17.62 -6.34 -24.88
CA TYR A 414 17.57 -7.57 -24.10
C TYR A 414 17.35 -8.72 -25.07
N THR A 415 18.46 -9.24 -25.61
CA THR A 415 18.46 -10.28 -26.65
C THR A 415 17.87 -11.60 -26.17
N GLU A 416 17.79 -11.81 -24.87
CA GLU A 416 17.19 -12.94 -24.20
C GLU A 416 15.65 -12.90 -24.26
N CYS A 417 15.07 -11.74 -24.57
CA CYS A 417 13.62 -11.55 -24.67
C CYS A 417 13.14 -11.72 -26.11
N SER A 418 12.09 -12.54 -26.23
CA SER A 418 11.40 -12.81 -27.48
C SER A 418 10.73 -11.58 -28.05
N LEU A 419 10.73 -11.47 -29.38
CA LEU A 419 9.92 -10.49 -30.09
C LEU A 419 8.43 -10.82 -29.93
N LEU A 420 7.65 -9.88 -29.39
CA LEU A 420 6.22 -10.06 -29.17
C LEU A 420 5.42 -9.73 -30.42
N THR A 421 4.35 -10.49 -30.65
CA THR A 421 3.36 -10.26 -31.70
C THR A 421 1.99 -9.98 -31.11
N LEU A 422 1.19 -9.15 -31.76
CA LEU A 422 -0.19 -8.89 -31.36
C LEU A 422 -1.06 -10.10 -31.71
N VAL A 423 -1.69 -10.72 -30.72
CA VAL A 423 -2.70 -11.76 -30.92
C VAL A 423 -4.05 -11.10 -31.15
N GLU A 424 -4.47 -10.23 -30.22
CA GLU A 424 -5.70 -9.45 -30.34
C GLU A 424 -5.69 -8.22 -29.43
N VAL A 425 -6.54 -7.25 -29.75
CA VAL A 425 -6.91 -6.19 -28.80
C VAL A 425 -8.08 -6.71 -27.97
N ARG A 426 -7.88 -6.89 -26.67
CA ARG A 426 -8.88 -7.42 -25.74
C ARG A 426 -9.94 -6.37 -25.40
N THR A 427 -9.50 -5.18 -25.00
CA THR A 427 -10.39 -4.08 -24.61
C THR A 427 -9.90 -2.77 -25.19
N ALA A 428 -10.82 -1.86 -25.43
CA ALA A 428 -10.51 -0.51 -25.87
C ALA A 428 -11.53 0.48 -25.33
N ARG A 429 -11.04 1.60 -24.79
CA ARG A 429 -11.85 2.71 -24.30
C ARG A 429 -11.26 4.04 -24.72
N ILE A 430 -12.13 5.04 -24.82
CA ILE A 430 -11.75 6.44 -24.94
C ILE A 430 -11.96 7.08 -23.58
N GLU A 431 -10.92 7.73 -23.08
CA GLU A 431 -10.96 8.52 -21.87
C GLU A 431 -10.86 10.01 -22.19
N TYR A 432 -11.70 10.82 -21.56
CA TYR A 432 -11.75 12.27 -21.78
C TYR A 432 -12.21 12.99 -20.51
N SER A 433 -11.91 14.29 -20.41
CA SER A 433 -12.39 15.12 -19.30
C SER A 433 -13.59 15.97 -19.73
N LEU A 434 -14.59 16.12 -18.84
CA LEU A 434 -15.72 17.02 -19.05
C LEU A 434 -15.36 18.49 -18.83
N VAL A 435 -14.35 18.75 -18.02
CA VAL A 435 -13.82 20.10 -17.82
C VAL A 435 -12.87 20.37 -18.97
N GLN A 436 -13.09 21.46 -19.72
CA GLN A 436 -12.10 21.90 -20.71
C GLN A 436 -10.81 22.24 -19.99
N TRP A 437 -9.85 21.33 -20.02
CA TRP A 437 -8.47 21.61 -19.64
C TRP A 437 -7.93 22.65 -20.62
N TYR A 438 -7.97 23.91 -20.21
CA TYR A 438 -7.25 24.97 -20.90
C TYR A 438 -5.78 24.84 -20.50
N GLU A 439 -5.07 23.87 -21.08
CA GLU A 439 -3.61 23.90 -20.96
C GLU A 439 -3.05 25.05 -21.81
N LYS A 440 -2.10 25.78 -21.21
CA LYS A 440 -1.15 26.66 -21.91
C LYS A 440 -0.14 25.87 -22.76
N THR A 441 -0.16 24.54 -22.71
CA THR A 441 0.59 23.69 -23.62
C THR A 441 -0.15 23.66 -24.96
N LYS A 442 0.55 23.81 -26.07
CA LYS A 442 -0.06 23.83 -27.41
C LYS A 442 -0.56 22.43 -27.86
N GLU A 443 -0.68 21.47 -26.94
CA GLU A 443 -1.06 20.08 -27.23
C GLU A 443 -2.44 19.77 -26.63
N LYS A 444 -3.48 19.95 -27.46
CA LYS A 444 -4.87 19.57 -27.15
C LYS A 444 -5.06 18.06 -27.27
N TYR A 445 -4.73 17.28 -26.26
CA TYR A 445 -5.27 15.92 -26.17
C TYR A 445 -6.71 16.00 -25.62
N ARG A 446 -7.70 16.07 -26.51
CA ARG A 446 -9.14 16.11 -26.14
C ARG A 446 -9.64 14.78 -25.57
N SER A 447 -8.94 13.70 -25.89
CA SER A 447 -9.26 12.34 -25.50
C SER A 447 -8.06 11.44 -25.78
N HIS A 448 -7.86 10.41 -24.96
CA HIS A 448 -6.86 9.37 -25.17
C HIS A 448 -7.53 8.00 -25.24
N TYR A 449 -6.88 7.08 -25.95
CA TYR A 449 -7.29 5.69 -26.03
C TYR A 449 -6.59 4.91 -24.93
N VAL A 450 -7.31 4.03 -24.25
CA VAL A 450 -6.71 3.01 -23.40
C VAL A 450 -7.06 1.67 -23.99
N VAL A 451 -6.03 0.88 -24.32
CA VAL A 451 -6.21 -0.42 -24.97
C VAL A 451 -5.47 -1.49 -24.17
N SER A 452 -6.09 -2.66 -24.08
CA SER A 452 -5.44 -3.88 -23.61
C SER A 452 -5.17 -4.81 -24.78
N VAL A 453 -3.92 -5.26 -24.92
CA VAL A 453 -3.46 -6.14 -26.00
C VAL A 453 -2.99 -7.48 -25.43
N LEU A 454 -3.43 -8.56 -26.05
CA LEU A 454 -2.88 -9.89 -25.82
C LEU A 454 -1.74 -10.14 -26.81
N THR A 455 -0.63 -10.68 -26.32
CA THR A 455 0.57 -10.93 -27.12
C THR A 455 1.00 -12.39 -27.10
N ALA A 456 1.78 -12.77 -28.12
CA ALA A 456 2.48 -14.06 -28.18
C ALA A 456 3.96 -13.83 -28.51
N PRO A 457 4.88 -14.63 -27.96
CA PRO A 457 4.66 -15.72 -26.99
C PRO A 457 4.30 -15.23 -25.56
N GLY A 458 3.98 -16.15 -24.65
CA GLY A 458 3.77 -15.85 -23.23
C GLY A 458 2.37 -15.36 -22.82
N ASN A 459 1.44 -15.19 -23.76
CA ASN A 459 0.08 -14.72 -23.48
C ASN A 459 0.06 -13.45 -22.61
N GLY A 460 1.03 -12.55 -22.81
CA GLY A 460 1.15 -11.32 -22.05
C GLY A 460 -0.01 -10.38 -22.34
N LEU A 461 -0.73 -9.96 -21.30
CA LEU A 461 -1.83 -9.00 -21.40
C LEU A 461 -1.32 -7.63 -20.92
N PHE A 462 -1.17 -6.69 -21.86
CA PHE A 462 -0.60 -5.37 -21.60
C PHE A 462 -1.62 -4.27 -21.81
N GLU A 463 -1.68 -3.29 -20.91
CA GLU A 463 -2.51 -2.10 -21.04
C GLU A 463 -1.64 -0.85 -21.25
N GLY A 464 -2.02 -0.01 -22.21
CA GLY A 464 -1.32 1.24 -22.51
C GLY A 464 -2.29 2.37 -22.83
N ILE A 465 -1.82 3.60 -22.62
CA ILE A 465 -2.57 4.82 -22.97
C ILE A 465 -1.94 5.47 -24.19
N ILE A 466 -2.76 5.88 -25.16
CA ILE A 466 -2.34 6.38 -26.45
C ILE A 466 -3.04 7.70 -26.75
N ALA A 467 -2.25 8.73 -27.02
CA ALA A 467 -2.72 10.03 -27.45
C ALA A 467 -2.71 10.13 -28.98
N GLN A 468 -3.72 10.80 -29.53
CA GLN A 468 -3.71 11.21 -30.93
C GLN A 468 -3.14 12.63 -31.03
N THR A 469 -2.12 12.85 -31.85
CA THR A 469 -1.60 14.21 -32.09
C THR A 469 -2.61 15.07 -32.85
N SER A 470 -2.47 16.39 -32.75
CA SER A 470 -3.27 17.38 -33.50
C SER A 470 -3.20 17.20 -35.03
N ASN A 471 -2.12 16.62 -35.56
CA ASN A 471 -2.06 16.11 -36.92
C ASN A 471 -2.79 14.76 -36.97
N LYS A 472 -3.98 14.76 -37.57
CA LYS A 472 -4.85 13.58 -37.75
C LYS A 472 -4.02 12.41 -38.32
N GLY A 473 -3.68 11.43 -37.49
CA GLY A 473 -3.12 10.15 -37.93
C GLY A 473 -1.88 9.64 -37.17
N THR A 474 -1.21 10.46 -36.37
CA THR A 474 -0.08 10.01 -35.53
C THR A 474 -0.52 9.72 -34.10
N TYR A 475 -0.15 8.54 -33.61
CA TYR A 475 -0.49 8.01 -32.29
C TYR A 475 0.79 7.81 -31.49
N HIS A 476 0.83 8.29 -30.25
CA HIS A 476 1.97 8.09 -29.36
C HIS A 476 1.49 7.55 -28.02
N ILE A 477 2.24 6.61 -27.47
CA ILE A 477 1.99 6.11 -26.13
C ILE A 477 2.35 7.21 -25.14
N ILE A 478 1.43 7.46 -24.22
CA ILE A 478 1.55 8.46 -23.18
C ILE A 478 1.48 7.76 -21.82
N GLY A 479 2.46 8.02 -20.96
CA GLY A 479 2.60 7.32 -19.69
C GLY A 479 3.19 5.91 -19.83
N ASN A 480 2.94 5.08 -18.81
CA ASN A 480 3.53 3.74 -18.71
C ASN A 480 2.61 2.67 -19.32
N VAL A 481 3.23 1.59 -19.78
CA VAL A 481 2.53 0.34 -20.14
C VAL A 481 2.60 -0.60 -18.95
N THR A 482 1.49 -1.25 -18.61
CA THR A 482 1.40 -2.19 -17.48
C THR A 482 1.03 -3.58 -17.97
N ARG A 483 1.64 -4.62 -17.39
CA ARG A 483 1.17 -6.00 -17.55
C ARG A 483 0.06 -6.25 -16.52
N ILE A 484 -1.11 -6.68 -16.99
CA ILE A 484 -2.33 -6.79 -16.16
C ILE A 484 -2.75 -8.25 -15.89
N ASN A 485 -1.96 -9.22 -16.37
CA ASN A 485 -2.10 -10.62 -16.00
C ASN A 485 -0.84 -11.15 -15.30
N THR A 486 -1.01 -12.23 -14.54
CA THR A 486 0.09 -12.91 -13.89
C THR A 486 1.11 -13.42 -14.90
N TYR A 487 2.35 -13.52 -14.45
CA TYR A 487 3.47 -14.02 -15.21
C TYR A 487 4.30 -14.95 -14.34
N GLY A 488 4.60 -16.14 -14.87
CA GLY A 488 5.32 -17.17 -14.13
C GLY A 488 6.83 -17.00 -14.26
N SER A 489 7.53 -18.13 -14.32
CA SER A 489 8.97 -18.20 -14.59
C SER A 489 9.34 -17.89 -16.05
N GLU A 490 8.50 -17.18 -16.79
CA GLU A 490 8.66 -16.93 -18.22
C GLU A 490 9.68 -15.82 -18.53
N ASN A 491 10.17 -15.13 -17.50
CA ASN A 491 11.04 -13.96 -17.59
C ASN A 491 12.31 -14.11 -16.73
N THR A 492 12.70 -15.34 -16.40
CA THR A 492 13.86 -15.64 -15.54
C THR A 492 15.21 -15.33 -16.17
N CYS A 493 15.25 -15.08 -17.48
CA CYS A 493 16.43 -14.69 -18.23
C CYS A 493 16.83 -13.22 -18.04
N ILE A 494 16.00 -12.40 -17.37
CA ILE A 494 16.25 -10.96 -17.16
C ILE A 494 16.22 -10.61 -15.68
N ASP A 495 17.28 -9.91 -15.25
CA ASP A 495 17.40 -9.32 -13.91
C ASP A 495 16.97 -7.85 -13.86
N ASP A 496 16.79 -7.20 -15.02
CA ASP A 496 16.26 -5.83 -15.10
C ASP A 496 14.76 -5.80 -14.78
N TYR A 497 14.44 -5.37 -13.57
CA TYR A 497 13.08 -5.32 -13.05
C TYR A 497 12.13 -4.46 -13.88
N ASP A 498 12.58 -3.32 -14.42
CA ASP A 498 11.71 -2.43 -15.18
C ASP A 498 11.29 -3.08 -16.52
N ILE A 499 12.03 -4.10 -16.97
CA ILE A 499 11.82 -4.81 -18.23
C ILE A 499 11.22 -6.21 -18.04
N LYS A 500 11.44 -6.81 -16.88
CA LYS A 500 11.03 -8.18 -16.54
C LYS A 500 9.55 -8.48 -16.83
N TYR A 501 8.66 -7.50 -16.63
CA TYR A 501 7.23 -7.64 -16.91
C TYR A 501 6.91 -7.82 -18.41
N PHE A 502 7.73 -7.26 -19.30
CA PHE A 502 7.54 -7.31 -20.74
C PHE A 502 8.20 -8.52 -21.40
N CYS A 503 9.21 -9.10 -20.76
CA CYS A 503 10.02 -10.15 -21.34
C CYS A 503 9.32 -11.51 -21.35
N TYR A 504 9.50 -12.26 -22.43
CA TYR A 504 9.31 -13.70 -22.50
C TYR A 504 10.61 -14.33 -22.99
N CYS A 505 11.20 -15.23 -22.22
CA CYS A 505 12.54 -15.73 -22.52
C CYS A 505 12.57 -16.57 -23.81
N GLU A 506 13.55 -16.30 -24.69
CA GLU A 506 13.69 -16.98 -25.98
C GLU A 506 13.90 -18.49 -25.83
N ASP A 507 14.55 -18.94 -24.75
CA ASP A 507 14.82 -20.36 -24.46
C ASP A 507 13.55 -21.18 -24.15
N LEU A 508 12.41 -20.50 -23.92
CA LEU A 508 11.10 -21.12 -23.72
C LEU A 508 10.32 -21.29 -25.02
N ILE A 509 10.77 -20.71 -26.14
CA ILE A 509 10.20 -20.94 -27.46
C ILE A 509 10.74 -22.27 -27.99
N SER A 510 9.99 -23.36 -27.76
CA SER A 510 10.27 -24.68 -28.33
C SER A 510 9.74 -24.83 -29.76
#